data_AF-A0A920GEU8-F1
#
_entry.id   AF-A0A920GEU8-F1
#
_cell.length_a   1.000
_cell.length_b   1.000
_cell.length_c   1.000
_cell.angle_alpha   90.00
_cell.angle_beta   90.00
_cell.angle_gamma   90.00
#
_symmetry.space_group_name_H-M   'P 1'
#
loop_
_entity.id
_entity.type
_entity.pdbx_description
1 polymer ?
#
loop_
_entity_poly.entity_id
_entity_poly.type
_entity_poly.pdbx_seq_one_letter_code
_entity_poly.pdbx_strand_id
1 'polypeptide(L)'
;MRRLAILSPYVEDVSETLRQRLRSAGVETPQFGSFNEENETAVAHISANSVLAAATVLFQRGGCDAIFISCTNLQTLDIITEIEKQCSCPVWSSNLVLGWHMLKKAGLKARSPEAGTLLHDVGL
;
A
#
# COMPACT_ATOMS: atom_id res chain seq x y z
N MET A 1 -4.29 7.41 -12.51
CA MET A 1 -3.92 6.05 -12.09
C MET A 1 -5.16 5.20 -12.11
N ARG A 2 -5.13 4.06 -12.79
CA ARG A 2 -6.26 3.13 -12.89
C ARG A 2 -5.86 1.69 -12.57
N ARG A 3 -4.56 1.37 -12.46
CA ARG A 3 -4.07 0.01 -12.22
C ARG A 3 -3.16 -0.02 -10.99
N LEU A 4 -3.46 -0.88 -10.02
CA LEU A 4 -2.71 -1.00 -8.77
C LEU A 4 -2.11 -2.40 -8.60
N ALA A 5 -0.86 -2.46 -8.16
CA ALA A 5 -0.28 -3.67 -7.58
C ALA A 5 -0.73 -3.75 -6.12
N ILE A 6 -1.33 -4.87 -5.71
CA ILE A 6 -1.81 -5.07 -4.34
C ILE A 6 -0.91 -6.09 -3.62
N LEU A 7 -0.27 -5.67 -2.54
CA LEU A 7 0.46 -6.56 -1.62
C LEU A 7 -0.35 -6.71 -0.33
N SER A 8 -0.61 -7.93 0.11
CA SER A 8 -1.31 -8.21 1.38
C SER A 8 -0.57 -9.27 2.19
N PRO A 9 -0.72 -9.35 3.51
CA PRO A 9 -0.23 -10.50 4.26
C PRO A 9 -1.19 -11.69 4.20
N TYR A 10 -2.47 -11.45 3.91
CA TYR A 10 -3.54 -12.44 4.06
C TYR A 10 -3.71 -13.35 2.85
N VAL A 11 -4.32 -14.51 3.07
CA VAL A 11 -4.81 -15.41 2.03
C VAL A 11 -5.66 -14.67 0.99
N GLU A 12 -5.62 -15.15 -0.26
CA GLU A 12 -6.21 -14.47 -1.41
C GLU A 12 -7.70 -14.13 -1.23
N ASP A 13 -8.47 -15.00 -0.58
CA ASP A 13 -9.91 -14.81 -0.33
C ASP A 13 -10.23 -13.52 0.44
N VAL A 14 -9.39 -13.15 1.41
CA VAL A 14 -9.55 -11.91 2.18
C VAL A 14 -9.28 -10.70 1.28
N SER A 15 -8.28 -10.81 0.42
CA SER A 15 -7.88 -9.75 -0.51
C SER A 15 -8.83 -9.58 -1.71
N GLU A 16 -9.57 -10.64 -2.07
CA GLU A 16 -10.49 -10.60 -3.21
C GLU A 16 -11.63 -9.62 -2.99
N THR A 17 -12.16 -9.51 -1.77
CA THR A 17 -13.18 -8.50 -1.44
C THR A 17 -12.67 -7.08 -1.72
N LEU A 18 -11.44 -6.77 -1.32
CA LEU A 18 -10.82 -5.47 -1.61
C LEU A 18 -10.68 -5.25 -3.13
N ARG A 19 -10.16 -6.24 -3.84
CA ARG A 19 -9.95 -6.17 -5.30
C ARG A 19 -11.27 -5.97 -6.05
N GLN A 20 -12.35 -6.62 -5.63
CA GLN A 20 -13.69 -6.44 -6.19
C GLN A 20 -14.25 -5.04 -5.95
N ARG A 21 -14.04 -4.48 -4.75
CA ARG A 21 -14.43 -3.10 -4.43
C ARG A 21 -13.67 -2.09 -5.28
N LEU A 22 -12.35 -2.26 -5.43
CA LEU A 22 -11.52 -1.44 -6.30
C LEU A 22 -11.98 -1.52 -7.76
N ARG A 23 -12.25 -2.74 -8.26
CA ARG A 23 -12.74 -2.97 -9.62
C ARG A 23 -14.08 -2.30 -9.88
N SER A 24 -15.00 -2.38 -8.93
CA SER A 24 -16.31 -1.71 -9.00
C SER A 24 -16.19 -0.18 -9.01
N ALA A 25 -15.11 0.36 -8.44
CA ALA A 25 -14.76 1.77 -8.49
C ALA A 25 -13.94 2.16 -9.75
N GLY A 26 -13.74 1.23 -10.70
CA GLY A 26 -12.99 1.48 -11.93
C GLY A 26 -11.46 1.41 -11.78
N VAL A 27 -10.97 0.79 -10.70
CA VAL A 27 -9.55 0.55 -10.43
C VAL A 27 -9.22 -0.93 -10.63
N GLU A 28 -8.37 -1.22 -11.60
CA GLU A 28 -7.89 -2.56 -11.88
C GLU A 28 -6.76 -2.96 -10.94
N THR A 29 -6.66 -4.25 -10.63
CA THR A 29 -5.59 -4.81 -9.80
C THR A 29 -4.89 -5.97 -10.55
N PRO A 30 -4.13 -5.69 -11.61
CA PRO A 30 -3.58 -6.73 -12.48
C PRO A 30 -2.47 -7.52 -11.81
N GLN A 31 -1.81 -6.95 -10.79
CA GLN A 31 -0.81 -7.63 -9.98
C GLN A 31 -1.30 -7.76 -8.53
N PHE A 32 -1.28 -8.98 -8.01
CA PHE A 32 -1.54 -9.30 -6.61
C PHE A 32 -0.41 -10.17 -6.06
N GLY A 33 0.02 -9.88 -4.84
CA GLY A 33 1.00 -10.65 -4.09
C GLY A 33 0.55 -10.80 -2.65
N SER A 34 0.83 -11.96 -2.07
CA SER A 34 0.55 -12.23 -0.67
C SER A 34 1.69 -12.96 0.04
N PHE A 35 1.86 -12.70 1.34
CA PHE A 35 2.68 -13.53 2.23
C PHE A 35 1.97 -14.83 2.65
N ASN A 36 0.67 -14.93 2.40
CA ASN A 36 -0.17 -16.09 2.70
C ASN A 36 -0.10 -16.51 4.18
N GLU A 37 -0.16 -15.53 5.08
CA GLU A 37 -0.07 -15.69 6.51
C GLU A 37 -1.45 -15.44 7.15
N GLU A 38 -1.92 -16.43 7.92
CA GLU A 38 -3.22 -16.38 8.61
C GLU A 38 -3.07 -15.94 10.07
N ASN A 39 -1.87 -16.08 10.65
CA ASN A 39 -1.61 -15.73 12.03
C ASN A 39 -1.24 -14.24 12.16
N GLU A 40 -2.12 -13.44 12.78
CA GLU A 40 -1.91 -12.00 13.00
C GLU A 40 -0.63 -11.67 13.77
N THR A 41 -0.19 -12.52 14.70
CA THR A 41 1.10 -12.32 15.38
C THR A 41 2.24 -12.49 14.40
N ALA A 42 2.21 -13.50 13.52
CA ALA A 42 3.23 -13.66 12.49
C ALA A 42 3.23 -12.51 11.49
N VAL A 43 2.05 -12.01 11.08
CA VAL A 43 1.92 -10.82 10.22
C VAL A 43 2.66 -9.61 10.80
N ALA A 44 2.50 -9.33 12.09
CA ALA A 44 3.17 -8.22 12.77
C ALA A 44 4.71 -8.35 12.80
N HIS A 45 5.23 -9.58 12.68
CA HIS A 45 6.66 -9.88 12.64
C HIS A 45 7.24 -9.96 11.22
N ILE A 46 6.42 -9.78 10.17
CA ILE A 46 6.93 -9.66 8.80
C ILE A 46 7.83 -8.42 8.76
N SER A 47 9.12 -8.64 8.47
CA SER A 47 10.09 -7.55 8.49
C SER A 47 9.81 -6.52 7.41
N ALA A 48 10.11 -5.26 7.69
CA ALA A 48 9.97 -4.18 6.72
C ALA A 48 10.77 -4.44 5.42
N ASN A 49 11.94 -5.09 5.53
CA ASN A 49 12.75 -5.51 4.38
C ASN A 49 12.03 -6.57 3.52
N SER A 50 11.31 -7.50 4.14
CA SER A 50 10.50 -8.49 3.43
C SER A 50 9.36 -7.81 2.67
N VAL A 51 8.68 -6.85 3.29
CA VAL A 51 7.62 -6.07 2.64
C VAL A 51 8.15 -5.25 1.47
N LEU A 52 9.29 -4.58 1.65
CA LEU A 52 9.96 -3.81 0.60
C LEU A 52 10.31 -4.72 -0.59
N ALA A 53 10.99 -5.83 -0.34
CA ALA A 53 11.39 -6.76 -1.39
C ALA A 53 10.16 -7.32 -2.14
N ALA A 54 9.12 -7.72 -1.43
CA ALA A 54 7.90 -8.24 -2.02
C ALA A 54 7.16 -7.18 -2.86
N ALA A 55 7.06 -5.94 -2.37
CA ALA A 55 6.44 -4.84 -3.10
C ALA A 55 7.19 -4.52 -4.40
N THR A 56 8.53 -4.44 -4.33
CA THR A 56 9.38 -4.18 -5.50
C THR A 56 9.26 -5.29 -6.54
N VAL A 57 9.38 -6.56 -6.13
CA VAL A 57 9.23 -7.71 -7.04
C VAL A 57 7.84 -7.76 -7.68
N LEU A 58 6.80 -7.47 -6.90
CA LEU A 58 5.43 -7.46 -7.40
C LEU A 58 5.24 -6.38 -8.48
N PHE A 59 5.75 -5.17 -8.25
CA PHE A 59 5.62 -4.06 -9.19
C PHE A 59 6.41 -4.28 -10.48
N GLN A 60 7.60 -4.90 -10.39
CA GLN A 60 8.44 -5.23 -11.55
C GLN A 60 7.77 -6.19 -12.54
N ARG A 61 6.72 -6.90 -12.15
CA ARG A 61 5.89 -7.70 -13.08
C ARG A 61 5.17 -6.83 -14.13
N GLY A 62 5.09 -5.52 -13.90
CA GLY A 62 4.56 -4.55 -14.85
C GLY A 62 3.03 -4.50 -14.90
N GLY A 63 2.52 -3.51 -15.64
CA GLY A 63 1.08 -3.29 -15.85
C GLY A 63 0.37 -2.52 -14.73
N CYS A 64 1.09 -2.00 -13.74
CA CYS A 64 0.55 -1.19 -12.65
C CYS A 64 1.08 0.25 -12.69
N ASP A 65 0.30 1.19 -12.17
CA ASP A 65 0.67 2.60 -12.05
C ASP A 65 1.16 2.96 -10.63
N ALA A 66 0.84 2.12 -9.63
CA ALA A 66 1.26 2.27 -8.23
C ALA A 66 1.14 0.95 -7.45
N ILE A 67 1.64 1.00 -6.21
CA ILE A 67 1.58 -0.08 -5.24
C ILE A 67 0.66 0.31 -4.08
N PHE A 68 -0.23 -0.59 -3.68
CA PHE A 68 -0.98 -0.51 -2.43
C PHE A 68 -0.66 -1.70 -1.52
N ILE A 69 -0.17 -1.40 -0.31
CA ILE A 69 0.14 -2.38 0.73
C ILE A 69 -1.07 -2.45 1.68
N SER A 70 -1.84 -3.52 1.54
CA SER A 70 -3.10 -3.75 2.24
C SER A 70 -2.88 -4.57 3.51
N CYS A 71 -2.65 -3.87 4.62
CA CYS A 71 -2.80 -4.32 6.00
C CYS A 71 -2.42 -3.15 6.94
N THR A 72 -3.10 -3.03 8.08
CA THR A 72 -2.74 -2.07 9.13
C THR A 72 -1.67 -2.59 10.10
N ASN A 73 -1.45 -3.90 10.12
CA ASN A 73 -0.51 -4.60 11.00
C ASN A 73 0.91 -4.71 10.39
N LEU A 74 1.09 -4.35 9.12
CA LEU A 74 2.40 -4.27 8.47
C LEU A 74 3.12 -2.95 8.81
N GLN A 75 4.38 -3.05 9.22
CA GLN A 75 5.24 -1.90 9.52
C GLN A 75 5.79 -1.30 8.22
N THR A 76 5.02 -0.42 7.58
CA THR A 76 5.39 0.14 6.27
C THR A 76 6.01 1.53 6.33
N LEU A 77 5.83 2.29 7.42
CA LEU A 77 6.13 3.74 7.42
C LEU A 77 7.58 4.04 7.00
N ASP A 78 8.54 3.29 7.51
CA ASP A 78 9.98 3.51 7.27
C ASP A 78 10.44 3.07 5.87
N ILE A 79 9.63 2.31 5.13
CA ILE A 79 10.02 1.74 3.82
C ILE A 79 9.26 2.34 2.64
N ILE A 80 8.19 3.11 2.86
CA ILE A 80 7.36 3.65 1.78
C ILE A 80 8.18 4.50 0.81
N THR A 81 8.94 5.47 1.32
CA THR A 81 9.74 6.36 0.48
C THR A 81 10.85 5.62 -0.27
N GLU A 82 11.38 4.54 0.31
CA GLU A 82 12.37 3.71 -0.35
C GLU A 82 11.75 2.90 -1.49
N ILE A 83 10.57 2.30 -1.30
CA ILE A 83 9.85 1.61 -2.36
C ILE A 83 9.48 2.59 -3.48
N GLU A 84 9.02 3.81 -3.15
CA GLU A 84 8.71 4.85 -4.13
C GLU A 84 9.93 5.19 -5.00
N LYS A 85 11.11 5.33 -4.39
CA LYS A 85 12.37 5.58 -5.11
C LYS A 85 12.75 4.41 -6.01
N GLN A 86 12.74 3.18 -5.49
CA GLN A 86 13.15 1.99 -6.25
C GLN A 86 12.22 1.71 -7.43
N CYS A 87 10.90 1.88 -7.23
CA CYS A 87 9.90 1.58 -8.24
C CYS A 87 9.55 2.78 -9.13
N SER A 88 10.00 3.99 -8.77
CA SER A 88 9.62 5.24 -9.44
C SER A 88 8.10 5.39 -9.60
N CYS A 89 7.34 5.00 -8.58
CA CYS A 89 5.88 5.03 -8.58
C CYS A 89 5.35 5.39 -7.18
N PRO A 90 4.12 5.94 -7.06
CA PRO A 90 3.50 6.16 -5.76
C PRO A 90 3.26 4.85 -5.00
N VAL A 91 3.47 4.88 -3.68
CA VAL A 91 3.22 3.73 -2.80
C VAL A 91 2.33 4.17 -1.65
N TRP A 92 1.28 3.41 -1.41
CA TRP A 92 0.32 3.67 -0.35
C TRP A 92 0.21 2.46 0.57
N SER A 93 0.00 2.69 1.86
CA SER A 93 -0.41 1.65 2.81
C SER A 93 -1.76 1.97 3.41
N SER A 94 -2.40 0.96 4.01
CA SER A 94 -3.68 1.16 4.70
C SER A 94 -3.60 2.25 5.78
N ASN A 95 -2.51 2.25 6.56
CA ASN A 95 -2.27 3.26 7.59
C ASN A 95 -2.06 4.67 6.99
N LEU A 96 -1.32 4.79 5.89
CA LEU A 96 -1.11 6.09 5.21
C LEU A 96 -2.41 6.66 4.64
N VAL A 97 -3.19 5.83 3.93
CA VAL A 97 -4.47 6.26 3.34
C VAL A 97 -5.47 6.66 4.44
N LEU A 98 -5.50 5.92 5.55
CA LEU A 98 -6.32 6.26 6.71
C LEU A 98 -5.90 7.61 7.32
N GLY A 99 -4.60 7.80 7.59
CA GLY A 99 -4.05 9.06 8.10
C GLY A 99 -4.37 10.25 7.21
N TRP A 100 -4.11 10.11 5.91
CA TRP A 100 -4.47 11.11 4.90
C TRP A 100 -5.96 11.43 4.91
N HIS A 101 -6.84 10.42 4.95
CA HIS A 101 -8.28 10.62 4.93
C HIS A 101 -8.77 11.36 6.19
N MET A 102 -8.25 11.01 7.36
CA MET A 102 -8.57 11.68 8.62
C MET A 102 -8.15 13.16 8.61
N LEU A 103 -6.93 13.47 8.15
CA LEU A 103 -6.47 14.84 7.97
C LEU A 103 -7.40 15.64 7.05
N LYS A 104 -7.77 15.05 5.91
CA LYS A 104 -8.70 15.67 4.96
C LYS A 104 -10.07 15.95 5.58
N LYS A 105 -10.62 14.99 6.32
CA LYS A 105 -11.93 15.11 6.98
C LYS A 105 -11.91 16.14 8.11
N ALA A 106 -10.79 16.28 8.80
CA ALA A 106 -10.60 17.27 9.86
C ALA A 106 -10.30 18.69 9.32
N GLY A 107 -10.09 18.86 8.02
CA GLY A 107 -9.67 20.14 7.43
C GLY A 107 -8.25 20.56 7.86
N LEU A 108 -7.43 19.61 8.29
CA LEU A 108 -6.07 19.86 8.75
C LEU A 108 -5.08 19.75 7.60
N LYS A 109 -4.06 20.60 7.62
CA LYS A 109 -2.92 20.51 6.71
C LYS A 109 -1.81 19.68 7.35
N ALA A 110 -1.18 18.83 6.56
CA ALA A 110 -0.01 18.08 6.98
C ALA A 110 1.03 18.04 5.86
N ARG A 111 2.29 18.02 6.27
CA ARG A 111 3.45 17.89 5.39
C ARG A 111 4.39 16.90 6.04
N SER A 112 4.47 15.69 5.49
CA SER A 112 5.35 14.63 5.97
C SER A 112 6.06 14.00 4.76
N PRO A 113 7.12 14.64 4.24
CA PRO A 113 7.90 14.13 3.11
C PRO A 113 8.47 12.74 3.36
N GLU A 114 8.75 12.40 4.61
CA GLU A 114 9.23 11.09 5.05
C GLU A 114 8.17 9.97 4.96
N ALA A 115 6.88 10.30 4.90
CA ALA A 115 5.77 9.35 4.85
C ALA A 115 5.23 9.08 3.42
N GLY A 116 6.04 9.38 2.40
CA GLY A 116 5.74 9.11 1.00
C GLY A 116 4.92 10.20 0.31
N THR A 117 4.75 10.05 -1.01
CA THR A 117 4.12 11.07 -1.86
C THR A 117 2.69 11.43 -1.47
N LEU A 118 1.93 10.52 -0.84
CA LEU A 118 0.56 10.76 -0.40
C LEU A 118 0.45 11.81 0.71
N LEU A 119 1.41 11.80 1.65
CA LEU A 119 1.46 12.74 2.78
C LEU A 119 2.49 13.85 2.58
N HIS A 120 3.12 13.92 1.40
CA HIS A 120 4.10 14.96 1.10
C HIS A 120 3.46 16.34 1.27
N ASP A 121 2.31 16.63 0.66
CA ASP A 121 1.57 17.88 0.91
C ASP A 121 0.06 17.59 0.93
N VAL A 122 -0.55 17.61 2.12
CA VAL A 122 -2.00 17.45 2.32
C VAL A 122 -2.62 18.81 2.66
N GLY A 123 -3.39 19.38 1.73
CA GLY A 123 -4.11 20.65 1.89
C GLY A 123 -5.03 20.92 0.69
N LEU A 124 -6.03 21.80 0.87
CA LEU A 124 -6.97 22.26 -0.17
C LEU A 124 -6.27 23.03 -1.28
#